data_AF-A0A9D6I277-F1
#
_entry.id   AF-A0A9D6I277-F1
#
_cell.length_a   1.000
_cell.length_b   1.000
_cell.length_c   1.000
_cell.angle_alpha   90.00
_cell.angle_beta   90.00
_cell.angle_gamma   90.00
#
_symmetry.space_group_name_H-M   'P 1'
#
loop_
_entity.id
_entity.type
_entity.pdbx_description
1 polymer ?
#
loop_
_entity_poly.entity_id
_entity_poly.type
_entity_poly.pdbx_seq_one_letter_code
_entity_poly.pdbx_strand_id
1 'polypeptide(L)'
;MQIYAPSIGEDISVTAQRMVDLANENGGTVMAEFNGIKLKTNRSKDSKVAIAAIMADYSSKRLHRVKVYRNSPEGKRAAADAKKRKKRVRYQMDEAMGELDSLDFSDLNAVISWLEKVRDPSDHVDVIVSGKQIVEIFRGHGYEPNVNCGKDFNGEDRENFARWLIGQALDNLGSI
;
A
#
# COMPACT_ATOMS: atom_id res chain seq x y z
N MET A 1 -21.17 -12.42 32.80
CA MET A 1 -20.52 -12.46 31.46
C MET A 1 -20.13 -11.04 31.12
N GLN A 2 -18.86 -10.79 30.84
CA GLN A 2 -18.33 -9.46 30.57
C GLN A 2 -17.89 -9.34 29.11
N ILE A 3 -18.02 -8.15 28.52
CA ILE A 3 -17.56 -7.85 27.17
C ILE A 3 -16.39 -6.88 27.27
N TYR A 4 -15.26 -7.27 26.69
CA TYR A 4 -14.11 -6.42 26.47
C TYR A 4 -14.15 -5.86 25.05
N ALA A 5 -13.98 -4.55 24.90
CA ALA A 5 -13.94 -3.85 23.63
C ALA A 5 -12.49 -3.45 23.32
N PRO A 6 -11.81 -4.13 22.37
CA PRO A 6 -10.45 -3.77 21.96
C PRO A 6 -10.40 -2.36 21.36
N SER A 7 -9.30 -1.65 21.59
CA SER A 7 -9.06 -0.33 21.00
C SER A 7 -8.64 -0.45 19.53
N ILE A 8 -8.85 0.63 18.76
CA ILE A 8 -8.36 0.69 17.39
C ILE A 8 -6.82 0.64 17.40
N GLY A 9 -6.25 -0.23 16.56
CA GLY A 9 -4.79 -0.43 16.49
C GLY A 9 -4.22 -1.30 17.61
N GLU A 10 -5.05 -1.85 18.48
CA GLU A 10 -4.61 -2.79 19.53
C GLU A 10 -4.13 -4.11 18.93
N ASP A 11 -3.04 -4.66 19.46
CA ASP A 11 -2.53 -5.97 19.09
C ASP A 11 -3.32 -7.10 19.75
N ILE A 12 -3.47 -8.24 19.05
CA ILE A 12 -4.21 -9.40 19.55
C ILE A 12 -3.63 -9.95 20.87
N SER A 13 -2.32 -9.86 21.08
CA SER A 13 -1.68 -10.31 22.33
C SER A 13 -2.12 -9.47 23.52
N VAL A 14 -2.26 -8.15 23.32
CA VAL A 14 -2.75 -7.21 24.34
C VAL A 14 -4.21 -7.50 24.66
N THR A 15 -5.04 -7.69 23.63
CA THR A 15 -6.45 -8.06 23.81
C THR A 15 -6.59 -9.39 24.55
N ALA A 16 -5.82 -10.42 24.18
CA ALA A 16 -5.86 -11.72 24.84
C ALA A 16 -5.43 -11.64 26.31
N GLN A 17 -4.38 -10.87 26.63
CA GLN A 17 -3.95 -10.61 28.00
C GLN A 17 -5.07 -9.95 28.81
N ARG A 18 -5.65 -8.85 28.30
CA ARG A 18 -6.74 -8.13 28.98
C ARG A 18 -7.97 -8.99 29.21
N MET A 19 -8.33 -9.82 28.24
CA MET A 19 -9.45 -10.77 28.41
C MET A 19 -9.20 -11.76 29.55
N VAL A 20 -7.98 -12.29 29.68
CA VAL A 20 -7.62 -13.25 30.73
C VAL A 20 -7.56 -12.58 32.10
N ASP A 21 -6.99 -11.38 32.19
CA ASP A 21 -6.95 -10.61 33.43
C ASP A 21 -8.35 -10.36 33.96
N LEU A 22 -9.25 -9.83 33.11
CA LEU A 22 -10.66 -9.60 33.47
C LEU A 22 -11.41 -10.88 33.84
N ALA A 23 -11.14 -12.00 33.17
CA ALA A 23 -11.77 -13.28 33.47
C ALA A 23 -11.34 -13.83 34.84
N ASN A 24 -10.08 -13.58 35.21
CA ASN A 24 -9.52 -14.00 36.49
C ASN A 24 -9.97 -13.09 37.65
N GLU A 25 -10.02 -11.78 37.42
CA GLU A 25 -10.50 -10.78 38.39
C GLU A 25 -11.98 -10.99 38.73
N ASN A 26 -12.82 -11.16 37.70
CA ASN A 26 -14.27 -11.23 37.87
C ASN A 26 -14.81 -12.66 38.02
N GLY A 27 -13.93 -13.66 38.01
CA GLY A 27 -14.28 -15.07 38.19
C GLY A 27 -15.22 -15.63 37.12
N GLY A 28 -15.25 -15.05 35.91
CA GLY A 28 -16.30 -15.29 34.92
C GLY A 28 -15.82 -15.31 33.47
N THR A 29 -16.77 -15.51 32.56
CA THR A 29 -16.52 -15.47 31.11
C THR A 29 -16.34 -14.04 30.61
N VAL A 30 -15.29 -13.81 29.82
CA VAL A 30 -15.05 -12.59 29.05
C VAL A 30 -15.16 -12.89 27.56
N MET A 31 -15.81 -11.99 26.82
CA MET A 31 -15.90 -12.03 25.35
C MET A 31 -15.30 -10.76 24.75
N ALA A 32 -14.73 -10.87 23.56
CA ALA A 32 -14.30 -9.72 22.77
C ALA A 32 -14.59 -9.95 21.29
N GLU A 33 -14.74 -8.86 20.53
CA GLU A 33 -14.74 -8.91 19.07
C GLU A 33 -13.50 -8.19 18.55
N PHE A 34 -12.59 -8.95 17.95
CA PHE A 34 -11.32 -8.43 17.46
C PHE A 34 -11.25 -8.61 15.95
N ASN A 35 -11.15 -7.51 15.19
CA ASN A 35 -11.20 -7.52 13.72
C ASN A 35 -12.38 -8.35 13.16
N GLY A 36 -13.54 -8.19 13.77
CA GLY A 36 -14.78 -8.90 13.42
C GLY A 36 -14.82 -10.38 13.83
N ILE A 37 -13.82 -10.89 14.56
CA ILE A 37 -13.77 -12.27 15.07
C ILE A 37 -14.14 -12.27 16.55
N LYS A 38 -15.19 -13.03 16.90
CA LYS A 38 -15.61 -13.22 18.29
C LYS A 38 -14.69 -14.21 19.00
N LEU A 39 -14.12 -13.75 20.11
CA LEU A 39 -13.25 -14.48 21.02
C LEU A 39 -13.93 -14.60 22.38
N LYS A 40 -13.60 -15.67 23.10
CA LYS A 40 -14.15 -15.95 24.42
C LYS A 40 -13.07 -16.61 25.27
N THR A 41 -12.99 -16.20 26.53
CA THR A 41 -12.18 -16.89 27.54
C THR A 41 -12.95 -16.99 28.85
N ASN A 42 -12.57 -17.98 29.66
CA ASN A 42 -13.03 -18.13 31.04
C ASN A 42 -11.84 -17.96 31.97
N ARG A 43 -12.10 -17.92 33.28
CA ARG A 43 -11.05 -17.96 34.30
C ARG A 43 -10.10 -19.14 34.04
N SER A 44 -8.79 -18.87 34.12
CA SER A 44 -7.74 -19.88 33.97
C SER A 44 -6.76 -19.80 35.14
N LYS A 45 -6.29 -20.96 35.61
CA LYS A 45 -5.19 -21.03 36.57
C LYS A 45 -3.83 -20.74 35.92
N ASP A 46 -3.73 -20.98 34.61
CA ASP A 46 -2.55 -20.69 33.82
C ASP A 46 -2.91 -19.64 32.76
N SER A 47 -2.54 -18.39 33.05
CA SER A 47 -2.83 -17.27 32.14
C SER A 47 -2.05 -17.39 30.82
N LYS A 48 -0.83 -17.93 30.82
CA LYS A 48 -0.01 -18.04 29.61
C LYS A 48 -0.63 -19.02 28.61
N VAL A 49 -1.08 -20.18 29.11
CA VAL A 49 -1.79 -21.17 28.29
C VAL A 49 -3.10 -20.59 27.74
N ALA A 50 -3.86 -19.85 28.57
CA ALA A 50 -5.11 -19.23 28.14
C ALA A 50 -4.89 -18.18 27.04
N ILE A 51 -3.89 -17.31 27.19
CA ILE A 51 -3.53 -16.30 26.18
C ILE A 51 -3.15 -16.97 24.87
N ALA A 52 -2.27 -17.97 24.93
CA ALA A 52 -1.85 -18.71 23.74
C ALA A 52 -3.05 -19.38 23.03
N ALA A 53 -4.00 -19.93 23.79
CA ALA A 53 -5.21 -20.53 23.24
C ALA A 53 -6.10 -19.50 22.51
N ILE A 54 -6.28 -18.31 23.08
CA ILE A 54 -7.04 -17.22 22.43
C ILE A 54 -6.38 -16.80 21.12
N MET A 55 -5.05 -16.61 21.13
CA MET A 55 -4.30 -16.23 19.94
C MET A 55 -4.35 -17.31 18.86
N ALA A 56 -4.26 -18.59 19.24
CA ALA A 56 -4.39 -19.72 18.32
C ALA A 56 -5.79 -19.81 17.71
N ASP A 57 -6.85 -19.62 18.51
CA ASP A 57 -8.24 -19.57 18.04
C ASP A 57 -8.46 -18.42 17.05
N TYR A 58 -7.98 -17.22 17.38
CA TYR A 58 -8.02 -16.07 16.47
C TYR A 58 -7.31 -16.36 15.14
N SER A 59 -6.08 -16.88 15.19
CA SER A 59 -5.29 -17.22 14.01
C SER A 59 -6.00 -18.24 13.13
N SER A 60 -6.53 -19.32 13.74
CA SER A 60 -7.28 -20.36 13.04
C SER A 60 -8.53 -19.81 12.33
N LYS A 61 -9.35 -19.02 13.04
CA LYS A 61 -10.56 -18.39 12.48
C LYS A 61 -10.23 -17.39 11.37
N ARG A 62 -9.15 -16.61 11.53
CA ARG A 62 -8.66 -15.68 10.51
C ARG A 62 -8.24 -16.43 9.25
N LEU A 63 -7.45 -17.50 9.38
CA LEU A 63 -7.03 -18.32 8.25
C LEU A 63 -8.22 -18.97 7.54
N HIS A 64 -9.21 -19.45 8.31
CA HIS A 64 -10.45 -19.98 7.75
C HIS A 64 -11.20 -18.92 6.93
N ARG A 65 -11.40 -17.70 7.48
CA ARG A 65 -12.04 -16.59 6.74
C ARG A 65 -11.31 -16.24 5.46
N VAL A 66 -9.97 -16.17 5.51
CA VAL A 66 -9.15 -15.93 4.31
C VAL A 66 -9.35 -17.04 3.27
N LYS A 67 -9.38 -18.31 3.69
CA LYS A 67 -9.61 -19.44 2.79
C LYS A 67 -11.01 -19.40 2.16
N VAL A 68 -12.04 -19.12 2.96
CA VAL A 68 -13.43 -18.98 2.48
C VAL A 68 -13.53 -17.85 1.47
N TYR A 69 -13.00 -16.66 1.81
CA TYR A 69 -13.00 -15.51 0.90
C TYR A 69 -12.25 -15.80 -0.41
N ARG A 70 -11.03 -16.34 -0.35
CA ARG A 70 -10.24 -16.68 -1.55
C ARG A 70 -10.98 -17.64 -2.49
N ASN A 71 -11.82 -18.52 -1.94
CA ASN A 71 -12.58 -19.48 -2.71
C ASN A 71 -13.97 -18.97 -3.15
N SER A 72 -14.43 -17.83 -2.61
CA SER A 72 -15.71 -17.22 -2.98
C SER A 72 -15.67 -16.63 -4.40
N PRO A 73 -16.81 -16.40 -5.04
CA PRO A 73 -16.87 -15.70 -6.32
C PRO A 73 -16.18 -14.32 -6.27
N GLU A 74 -16.35 -13.58 -5.18
CA GLU A 74 -15.76 -12.26 -4.97
C GLU A 74 -14.25 -12.33 -4.85
N GLY A 75 -13.71 -13.26 -4.06
CA GLY A 75 -12.26 -13.43 -3.92
C GLY A 75 -11.59 -13.90 -5.20
N LYS A 76 -12.24 -14.80 -5.95
CA LYS A 76 -11.76 -15.22 -7.29
C LYS A 76 -11.77 -14.06 -8.28
N ARG A 77 -12.83 -13.24 -8.28
CA ARG A 77 -12.92 -12.04 -9.11
C ARG A 77 -11.82 -11.03 -8.75
N ALA A 78 -11.64 -10.74 -7.46
CA ALA A 78 -10.59 -9.85 -6.98
C ALA A 78 -9.19 -10.34 -7.38
N ALA A 79 -8.92 -11.64 -7.28
CA ALA A 79 -7.65 -12.23 -7.73
C ALA A 79 -7.46 -12.12 -9.25
N ALA A 80 -8.51 -12.35 -10.04
CA ALA A 80 -8.48 -12.18 -11.49
C ALA A 80 -8.23 -10.71 -11.89
N ASP A 81 -8.90 -9.77 -11.22
CA ASP A 81 -8.75 -8.34 -11.46
C ASP A 81 -7.35 -7.84 -11.06
N ALA A 82 -6.81 -8.32 -9.93
CA ALA A 82 -5.43 -8.04 -9.53
C ALA A 82 -4.43 -8.56 -10.57
N LYS A 83 -4.62 -9.78 -11.10
CA LYS A 83 -3.78 -10.34 -12.17
C LYS A 83 -3.85 -9.52 -13.46
N LYS A 84 -5.05 -9.07 -13.85
CA LYS A 84 -5.25 -8.19 -15.01
C LYS A 84 -4.55 -6.84 -14.80
N ARG A 85 -4.73 -6.23 -13.63
CA ARG A 85 -4.09 -4.95 -13.28
C ARG A 85 -2.57 -5.08 -13.34
N LYS A 86 -1.99 -6.12 -12.73
CA LYS A 86 -0.55 -6.40 -12.77
C LYS A 86 0.00 -6.52 -14.19
N LYS A 87 -0.71 -7.23 -15.07
CA LYS A 87 -0.33 -7.32 -16.49
C LYS A 87 -0.42 -5.97 -17.20
N ARG A 88 -1.49 -5.23 -16.96
CA ARG A 88 -1.72 -3.92 -17.57
C ARG A 88 -0.64 -2.91 -17.18
N VAL A 89 -0.33 -2.78 -15.89
CA VAL A 89 0.68 -1.81 -15.42
C VAL A 89 2.08 -2.15 -15.93
N ARG A 90 2.43 -3.44 -16.03
CA ARG A 90 3.69 -3.87 -16.64
C ARG A 90 3.75 -3.50 -18.12
N TYR A 91 2.71 -3.84 -18.87
CA TYR A 91 2.64 -3.51 -20.28
C TYR A 91 2.71 -1.99 -20.52
N GLN A 92 2.02 -1.20 -19.70
CA GLN A 92 2.08 0.27 -19.78
C GLN A 92 3.48 0.81 -19.54
N MET A 93 4.23 0.24 -18.58
CA MET A 93 5.63 0.62 -18.36
C MET A 93 6.52 0.22 -19.51
N ASP A 94 6.41 -1.02 -20.00
CA ASP A 94 7.22 -1.52 -21.12
C ASP A 94 6.99 -0.66 -22.38
N GLU A 95 5.74 -0.32 -22.67
CA GLU A 95 5.36 0.56 -23.78
C GLU A 95 5.92 1.97 -23.60
N ALA A 96 5.79 2.56 -22.41
CA ALA A 96 6.34 3.88 -22.13
C ALA A 96 7.87 3.91 -22.27
N MET A 97 8.57 2.89 -21.78
CA MET A 97 10.03 2.79 -21.94
C MET A 97 10.44 2.63 -23.40
N GLY A 98 9.64 1.94 -24.22
CA GLY A 98 9.87 1.86 -25.67
C GLY A 98 9.63 3.18 -26.41
N GLU A 99 8.69 4.00 -25.94
CA GLU A 99 8.41 5.32 -26.49
C GLU A 99 9.47 6.36 -26.10
N LEU A 100 10.12 6.17 -24.94
CA LEU A 100 11.05 7.14 -24.35
C LEU A 100 12.19 7.52 -25.30
N ASP A 101 12.74 6.56 -26.05
CA ASP A 101 13.84 6.79 -27.01
C ASP A 101 13.43 7.70 -28.19
N SER A 102 12.13 7.78 -28.47
CA SER A 102 11.56 8.56 -29.58
C SER A 102 10.74 9.77 -29.12
N LEU A 103 10.71 10.03 -27.82
CA LEU A 103 9.93 11.10 -27.23
C LEU A 103 10.46 12.47 -27.69
N ASP A 104 9.55 13.34 -28.15
CA ASP A 104 9.89 14.73 -28.47
C ASP A 104 9.98 15.56 -27.19
N PHE A 105 11.19 15.74 -26.69
CA PHE A 105 11.47 16.53 -25.50
C PHE A 105 11.26 18.04 -25.67
N SER A 106 11.06 18.53 -26.90
CA SER A 106 10.70 19.93 -27.14
C SER A 106 9.20 20.19 -27.02
N ASP A 107 8.36 19.14 -27.12
CA ASP A 107 6.93 19.22 -26.87
C ASP A 107 6.61 18.88 -25.40
N LEU A 108 6.41 19.93 -24.60
CA LEU A 108 6.06 19.79 -23.19
C LEU A 108 4.81 18.94 -22.94
N ASN A 109 3.83 18.94 -23.87
CA ASN A 109 2.65 18.10 -23.70
C ASN A 109 2.99 16.63 -23.89
N ALA A 110 3.84 16.29 -24.87
CA ALA A 110 4.31 14.93 -25.07
C ALA A 110 5.08 14.42 -23.85
N VAL A 111 5.96 15.26 -23.29
CA VAL A 111 6.72 14.95 -22.07
C VAL A 111 5.79 14.72 -20.86
N ILE A 112 4.81 15.59 -20.64
CA ILE A 112 3.84 15.45 -19.55
C ILE A 112 2.97 14.20 -19.74
N SER A 113 2.46 13.95 -20.95
CA SER A 113 1.68 12.75 -21.26
C SER A 113 2.46 11.46 -21.02
N TRP A 114 3.76 11.46 -21.31
CA TRP A 114 4.63 10.34 -20.99
C TRP A 114 4.76 10.13 -19.47
N LEU A 115 4.97 11.20 -18.70
CA LEU A 115 5.03 11.14 -17.23
C LEU A 115 3.71 10.64 -16.61
N GLU A 116 2.57 11.07 -17.14
CA GLU A 116 1.26 10.58 -16.72
C GLU A 116 1.10 9.07 -16.97
N LYS A 117 1.62 8.57 -18.10
CA LYS A 117 1.58 7.15 -18.47
C LYS A 117 2.38 6.27 -17.50
N VAL A 118 3.52 6.77 -17.01
CA VAL A 118 4.40 6.01 -16.10
C VAL A 118 4.08 6.17 -14.62
N ARG A 119 3.26 7.14 -14.24
CA ARG A 119 2.86 7.40 -12.84
C ARG A 119 2.35 6.14 -12.13
N ASP A 120 1.24 5.58 -12.61
CA ASP A 120 0.59 4.41 -12.00
C ASP A 120 1.49 3.17 -11.99
N PRO A 121 2.22 2.84 -13.09
CA PRO A 121 3.19 1.75 -13.07
C PRO A 121 4.37 1.96 -12.13
N SER A 122 4.86 3.20 -11.98
CA SER A 122 6.06 3.49 -11.20
C SER A 122 5.90 3.26 -9.69
N ASP A 123 4.70 3.48 -9.16
CA ASP A 123 4.36 3.24 -7.74
C ASP A 123 3.97 1.77 -7.46
N HIS A 124 3.93 0.91 -8.48
CA HIS A 124 3.46 -0.46 -8.31
C HIS A 124 4.60 -1.40 -7.93
N VAL A 125 4.52 -2.00 -6.73
CA VAL A 125 5.50 -2.95 -6.13
C VAL A 125 6.00 -4.12 -7.00
N ASP A 126 5.35 -4.38 -8.13
CA ASP A 126 5.61 -5.53 -9.01
C ASP A 126 6.17 -5.12 -10.38
N VAL A 127 6.45 -3.82 -10.59
CA VAL A 127 7.03 -3.24 -11.79
C VAL A 127 8.46 -2.82 -11.46
N ILE A 128 9.42 -3.24 -12.28
CA ILE A 128 10.81 -2.80 -12.15
C ILE A 128 10.92 -1.50 -12.93
N VAL A 129 11.30 -0.43 -12.24
CA VAL A 129 11.48 0.90 -12.84
C VAL A 129 12.97 1.21 -12.82
N SER A 130 13.55 1.54 -13.98
CA SER A 130 14.90 2.09 -14.04
C SER A 130 14.86 3.60 -13.79
N GLY A 131 14.41 4.02 -12.60
CA GLY A 131 14.17 5.44 -12.27
C GLY A 131 15.37 6.34 -12.56
N LYS A 132 16.59 5.88 -12.19
CA LYS A 132 17.84 6.58 -12.50
C LYS A 132 18.09 6.78 -13.99
N GLN A 133 17.83 5.76 -14.80
CA GLN A 133 18.01 5.84 -16.26
C GLN A 133 17.03 6.85 -16.88
N ILE A 134 15.77 6.82 -16.44
CA ILE A 134 14.75 7.79 -16.89
C ILE A 134 15.20 9.22 -16.56
N VAL A 135 15.63 9.45 -15.31
CA VAL A 135 16.11 10.77 -14.88
C VAL A 135 17.34 11.21 -15.66
N GLU A 136 18.28 10.31 -15.98
CA GLU A 136 19.46 10.64 -16.80
C GLU A 136 19.10 11.03 -18.22
N ILE A 137 18.15 10.34 -18.86
CA ILE A 137 17.66 10.68 -20.20
C ILE A 137 17.02 12.09 -20.16
N PHE A 138 16.11 12.33 -19.22
CA PHE A 138 15.46 13.64 -19.07
C PHE A 138 16.47 14.76 -18.80
N ARG A 139 17.51 14.51 -17.98
CA ARG A 139 18.59 15.46 -17.72
C ARG A 139 19.36 15.81 -19.00
N GLY A 140 19.62 14.82 -19.86
CA GLY A 140 20.22 15.05 -21.19
C GLY A 140 19.43 16.03 -22.07
N HIS A 141 18.12 16.19 -21.81
CA HIS A 141 17.23 17.11 -22.49
C HIS A 141 16.91 18.40 -21.69
N GLY A 142 17.63 18.66 -20.60
CA GLY A 142 17.49 19.88 -19.79
C GLY A 142 16.30 19.86 -18.82
N TYR A 143 15.78 18.67 -18.50
CA TYR A 143 14.79 18.47 -17.44
C TYR A 143 15.47 17.82 -16.23
N GLU A 144 15.48 18.51 -15.10
CA GLU A 144 16.14 18.03 -13.88
C GLU A 144 15.16 17.98 -12.71
N PRO A 145 15.33 17.03 -11.77
CA PRO A 145 14.65 17.09 -10.48
C PRO A 145 14.85 18.46 -9.83
N ASN A 146 13.78 19.01 -9.27
CA ASN A 146 13.78 20.31 -8.58
C ASN A 146 14.18 21.53 -9.43
N VAL A 147 14.07 21.46 -10.77
CA VAL A 147 14.25 22.62 -11.65
C VAL A 147 13.16 23.69 -11.39
N ASN A 148 13.50 24.97 -11.59
CA ASN A 148 12.59 26.12 -11.45
C ASN A 148 11.85 26.17 -10.09
N CYS A 149 12.51 25.79 -9.01
CA CYS A 149 11.95 25.83 -7.66
C CYS A 149 12.29 27.14 -6.92
N GLY A 150 11.55 27.43 -5.85
CA GLY A 150 11.86 28.55 -4.96
C GLY A 150 11.75 29.91 -5.65
N LYS A 151 12.85 30.66 -5.68
CA LYS A 151 12.88 32.01 -6.27
C LYS A 151 12.87 32.02 -7.80
N ASP A 152 13.22 30.89 -8.41
CA ASP A 152 13.29 30.74 -9.87
C ASP A 152 11.96 30.23 -10.46
N PHE A 153 10.97 29.96 -9.60
CA PHE A 153 9.63 29.58 -10.00
C PHE A 153 8.83 30.79 -10.49
N ASN A 154 8.21 30.66 -11.66
CA ASN A 154 7.27 31.64 -12.20
C ASN A 154 6.02 30.93 -12.75
N GLY A 155 4.91 30.98 -11.99
CA GLY A 155 3.66 30.34 -12.38
C GLY A 155 2.91 30.99 -13.55
N GLU A 156 3.26 32.23 -13.92
CA GLU A 156 2.68 32.93 -15.07
C GLU A 156 3.40 32.59 -16.38
N ASP A 157 4.62 32.04 -16.29
CA ASP A 157 5.37 31.51 -17.42
C ASP A 157 5.06 30.02 -17.58
N ARG A 158 4.31 29.70 -18.64
CA ARG A 158 3.86 28.34 -18.94
C ARG A 158 5.01 27.36 -19.11
N GLU A 159 6.13 27.78 -19.71
CA GLU A 159 7.29 26.89 -19.87
C GLU A 159 7.99 26.67 -18.53
N ASN A 160 8.19 27.74 -17.75
CA ASN A 160 8.77 27.65 -16.42
C ASN A 160 7.95 26.69 -15.52
N PHE A 161 6.63 26.86 -15.50
CA PHE A 161 5.69 26.03 -14.76
C PHE A 161 5.71 24.57 -15.21
N ALA A 162 5.72 24.31 -16.52
CA ALA A 162 5.79 22.95 -17.06
C ALA A 162 7.09 22.24 -16.68
N ARG A 163 8.23 22.93 -16.81
CA ARG A 163 9.54 22.41 -16.40
C ARG A 163 9.58 22.13 -14.90
N TRP A 164 9.02 23.02 -14.07
CA TRP A 164 8.90 22.79 -12.64
C TRP A 164 8.09 21.51 -12.34
N LEU A 165 6.93 21.33 -12.98
CA LEU A 165 6.08 20.15 -12.80
C LEU A 165 6.78 18.86 -13.23
N ILE A 166 7.48 18.88 -14.37
CA ILE A 166 8.31 17.77 -14.84
C ILE A 166 9.39 17.44 -13.81
N GLY A 167 10.07 18.46 -13.26
CA GLY A 167 11.09 18.28 -12.22
C GLY A 167 10.55 17.64 -10.95
N GLN A 168 9.34 17.99 -10.51
CA GLN A 168 8.68 17.35 -9.36
C GLN A 168 8.35 15.87 -9.64
N ALA A 169 7.92 15.54 -10.86
CA ALA A 169 7.65 14.16 -11.25
C ALA A 169 8.94 13.31 -11.29
N LEU A 170 10.03 13.88 -11.80
CA LEU A 170 11.33 13.20 -11.88
C LEU A 170 11.96 12.95 -10.50
N ASP A 171 11.79 13.87 -9.54
CA ASP A 171 12.28 13.70 -8.17
C ASP A 171 11.64 12.48 -7.48
N ASN A 172 10.33 12.31 -7.67
CA ASN A 172 9.60 11.14 -7.19
C ASN A 172 10.11 9.85 -7.86
N LEU A 173 10.30 9.85 -9.18
CA LEU A 173 10.81 8.69 -9.93
C LEU A 173 12.25 8.32 -9.57
N GLY A 174 13.10 9.30 -9.26
CA GLY A 174 14.49 9.08 -8.87
C GLY A 174 14.65 8.56 -7.43
N SER A 175 13.60 8.65 -6.62
CA SER A 175 13.58 8.25 -5.21
C SER A 175 13.10 6.80 -4.98
N ILE A 176 12.67 6.11 -6.05
CA ILE A 176 12.21 4.70 -6.08
C ILE A 176 13.37 3.79 -6.50
#